data_AF-A0A6A0H2P4-F1
#
_entry.id   AF-A0A6A0H2P4-F1
#
_cell.length_a   1.000
_cell.length_b   1.000
_cell.length_c   1.000
_cell.angle_alpha   90.00
_cell.angle_beta   90.00
_cell.angle_gamma   90.00
#
_symmetry.space_group_name_H-M   'P 1'
#
loop_
_entity.id
_entity.type
_entity.pdbx_description
1 polymer ?
#
loop_
_entity_poly.entity_id
_entity_poly.type
_entity_poly.pdbx_seq_one_letter_code
_entity_poly.pdbx_strand_id
1 'polypeptide(L)'
;MKQKFSWEIQDGTWVRLPDPLNQSLEEAYCDPSKDEVTLTLETKSDSSDQHHLSKIFGQNGSTGDFDFRSMTFRSSKMKIFQVRRLSTPSDIFANMGTNTRWLWFLESQYGSPTFLTHGETDKFYQLALSDCLERALQNGESEVRTRNGNIYDLVNMNFMQYGMRLIRRPAKILSTQMQDNKPIHFRKLWNETISNGVFSVDQIAVGSNEYIFVDNIFRTTLSGISIHKIFRIQNSFLWDDYQLKKKKMVHLFKGDVQRLKEQYMFHGTKASVLDKIYEGNLDWRLYGTNVGCVYGRGTYFSNQARVSHGYASGSPKVILLAMVLVGDACVGNKSMDYPPKNPATNMHYDTTVNSTSNPTIFVKYNDDEYYPAYAVYYD
;
A
#
# COMPACT_ATOMS: atom_id res chain seq x y z
N MET A 1 4.19 -11.70 26.15
CA MET A 1 3.61 -11.20 24.88
C MET A 1 3.66 -12.33 23.87
N LYS A 2 2.60 -12.60 23.10
CA LYS A 2 2.64 -13.65 22.06
C LYS A 2 3.50 -13.16 20.89
N GLN A 3 4.60 -13.85 20.60
CA GLN A 3 5.51 -13.53 19.49
C GLN A 3 4.77 -13.75 18.15
N LYS A 4 4.79 -12.75 17.25
CA LYS A 4 4.07 -12.82 15.95
C LYS A 4 4.66 -13.85 14.99
N PHE A 5 5.95 -14.13 15.15
CA PHE A 5 6.68 -15.07 14.32
C PHE A 5 7.68 -15.86 15.17
N SER A 6 8.08 -17.01 14.64
CA SER A 6 9.13 -17.85 15.21
C SER A 6 9.82 -18.59 14.09
N TRP A 7 11.12 -18.45 14.00
CA TRP A 7 11.95 -19.22 13.10
C TRP A 7 12.38 -20.51 13.77
N GLU A 8 12.28 -21.61 13.05
CA GLU A 8 12.66 -22.94 13.51
C GLU A 8 13.52 -23.65 12.47
N ILE A 9 14.48 -24.44 12.94
CA ILE A 9 15.32 -25.32 12.14
C ILE A 9 14.98 -26.77 12.46
N GLN A 10 14.95 -27.62 11.44
CA GLN A 10 14.70 -29.06 11.61
C GLN A 10 16.02 -29.84 11.80
N ASP A 11 16.20 -30.43 12.97
CA ASP A 11 17.29 -31.38 13.29
C ASP A 11 16.70 -32.56 14.09
N GLY A 12 16.06 -33.48 13.37
CA GLY A 12 15.18 -34.51 13.95
C GLY A 12 13.82 -33.94 14.40
N THR A 13 13.85 -32.93 15.27
CA THR A 13 12.68 -32.13 15.67
C THR A 13 12.83 -30.67 15.23
N TRP A 14 11.73 -29.91 15.25
CA TRP A 14 11.76 -28.46 15.00
C TRP A 14 12.26 -27.73 16.24
N VAL A 15 13.35 -26.99 16.10
CA VAL A 15 14.02 -26.26 17.19
C VAL A 15 13.93 -24.77 16.91
N ARG A 16 13.43 -24.00 17.89
CA ARG A 16 13.30 -22.54 17.81
C ARG A 16 14.65 -21.84 17.82
N LEU A 17 14.82 -20.85 16.96
CA LEU A 17 16.01 -20.01 16.96
C LEU A 17 15.98 -19.01 18.14
N PRO A 18 17.15 -18.68 18.73
CA PRO A 18 17.25 -17.67 19.79
C PRO A 18 16.80 -16.30 19.31
N ASP A 19 16.27 -15.47 20.21
CA ASP A 19 15.68 -14.17 19.86
C ASP A 19 16.58 -13.25 19.00
N PRO A 20 17.89 -13.07 19.27
CA PRO A 20 18.74 -12.21 18.43
C PRO A 20 18.84 -12.70 16.98
N LEU A 21 18.98 -14.02 16.81
CA LEU A 21 19.07 -14.65 15.50
C LEU A 21 17.70 -14.66 14.80
N ASN A 22 16.64 -14.94 15.57
CA ASN A 22 15.26 -14.93 15.12
C ASN A 22 14.84 -13.53 14.61
N GLN A 23 15.26 -12.45 15.29
CA GLN A 23 15.03 -11.08 14.85
C GLN A 23 15.86 -10.72 13.61
N SER A 24 17.16 -11.04 13.61
CA SER A 24 18.04 -10.75 12.46
C SER A 24 17.58 -11.46 11.18
N LEU A 25 17.13 -12.72 11.32
CA LEU A 25 16.59 -13.50 10.22
C LEU A 25 15.25 -12.94 9.73
N GLU A 26 14.37 -12.52 10.65
CA GLU A 26 13.12 -11.85 10.29
C GLU A 26 13.37 -10.54 9.54
N GLU A 27 14.29 -9.70 10.01
CA GLU A 27 14.63 -8.43 9.38
C GLU A 27 15.16 -8.61 7.96
N ALA A 28 16.02 -9.62 7.75
CA ALA A 28 16.50 -9.99 6.43
C ALA A 28 15.38 -10.56 5.55
N TYR A 29 14.52 -11.41 6.10
CA TYR A 29 13.40 -12.01 5.36
C TYR A 29 12.34 -10.99 4.96
N CYS A 30 12.11 -9.94 5.75
CA CYS A 30 11.18 -8.85 5.40
C CYS A 30 11.60 -8.08 4.13
N ASP A 31 12.88 -8.10 3.78
CA ASP A 31 13.42 -7.42 2.60
C ASP A 31 13.19 -8.29 1.35
N PRO A 32 12.35 -7.86 0.40
CA PRO A 32 12.07 -8.65 -0.80
C PRO A 32 13.28 -8.77 -1.73
N SER A 33 14.28 -7.88 -1.60
CA SER A 33 15.51 -7.93 -2.40
C SER A 33 16.52 -8.96 -1.91
N LYS A 34 16.28 -9.54 -0.72
CA LYS A 34 17.12 -10.58 -0.14
C LYS A 34 16.49 -11.94 -0.35
N ASP A 35 17.25 -12.82 -0.98
CA ASP A 35 16.95 -14.25 -1.04
C ASP A 35 17.82 -15.08 -0.13
N GLU A 36 18.89 -14.48 0.40
CA GLU A 36 19.77 -15.14 1.34
C GLU A 36 20.30 -14.16 2.39
N VAL A 37 20.72 -14.70 3.52
CA VAL A 37 21.45 -13.96 4.55
C VAL A 37 22.42 -14.88 5.28
N THR A 38 23.66 -14.42 5.43
CA THR A 38 24.63 -15.06 6.31
C THR A 38 24.48 -14.47 7.71
N LEU A 39 24.22 -15.31 8.70
CA LEU A 39 24.12 -14.90 10.10
C LEU A 39 25.15 -15.63 10.95
N THR A 40 25.61 -14.94 12.00
CA THR A 40 26.58 -15.47 12.96
C THR A 40 25.87 -15.86 14.24
N LEU A 41 26.21 -17.04 14.77
CA LEU A 41 25.75 -17.43 16.09
C LEU A 41 26.56 -16.69 17.16
N GLU A 42 25.93 -15.74 17.86
CA GLU A 42 26.49 -15.08 19.05
C GLU A 42 25.69 -15.53 20.28
N THR A 43 26.18 -16.51 21.04
CA THR A 43 25.52 -16.90 22.30
C THR A 43 26.18 -16.27 23.51
N LYS A 44 25.36 -15.75 24.44
CA LYS A 44 25.76 -15.25 25.77
C LYS A 44 25.12 -16.01 26.96
N SER A 45 24.53 -17.21 26.79
CA SER A 45 23.84 -17.90 27.90
C SER A 45 23.83 -19.43 27.87
N ASP A 46 24.19 -20.08 28.98
CA ASP A 46 24.27 -21.55 29.20
C ASP A 46 22.90 -22.27 29.32
N SER A 47 22.10 -22.32 28.24
CA SER A 47 20.84 -23.09 28.21
C SER A 47 20.95 -24.41 27.43
N SER A 48 20.05 -25.37 27.67
CA SER A 48 19.96 -26.65 26.94
C SER A 48 19.83 -26.46 25.41
N ASP A 49 19.24 -25.35 24.99
CA ASP A 49 19.06 -25.00 23.58
C ASP A 49 20.39 -24.69 22.88
N GLN A 50 21.42 -24.27 23.62
CA GLN A 50 22.78 -24.07 23.06
C GLN A 50 23.40 -25.36 22.55
N HIS A 51 23.18 -26.50 23.22
CA HIS A 51 23.85 -27.73 22.82
C HIS A 51 23.34 -28.25 21.46
N HIS A 52 22.05 -28.05 21.17
CA HIS A 52 21.49 -28.35 19.86
C HIS A 52 21.94 -27.34 18.79
N LEU A 53 21.89 -26.04 19.08
CA LEU A 53 22.28 -25.01 18.12
C LEU A 53 23.78 -25.04 17.78
N SER A 54 24.65 -25.39 18.73
CA SER A 54 26.08 -25.59 18.46
C SER A 54 26.37 -26.82 17.57
N LYS A 55 25.50 -27.84 17.56
CA LYS A 55 25.59 -28.94 16.60
C LYS A 55 25.20 -28.50 15.19
N ILE A 56 24.22 -27.60 15.09
CA ILE A 56 23.67 -27.09 13.82
C ILE A 56 24.60 -26.04 13.20
N PHE A 57 24.93 -24.98 13.94
CA PHE A 57 25.74 -23.84 13.47
C PHE A 57 27.25 -24.08 13.57
N GLY A 58 27.69 -24.91 14.52
CA GLY A 58 29.09 -25.08 14.86
C GLY A 58 29.46 -24.39 16.17
N GLN A 59 30.75 -24.10 16.35
CA GLN A 59 31.24 -23.37 17.54
C GLN A 59 30.77 -21.91 17.53
N ASN A 60 30.79 -21.26 18.69
CA ASN A 60 30.37 -19.85 18.82
C ASN A 60 31.16 -18.97 17.83
N GLY A 61 30.48 -18.05 17.15
CA GLY A 61 31.06 -17.26 16.06
C GLY A 61 31.05 -17.95 14.68
N SER A 62 30.51 -19.16 14.56
CA SER A 62 30.29 -19.78 13.25
C SER A 62 29.19 -19.05 12.49
N THR A 63 29.42 -18.86 11.20
CA THR A 63 28.42 -18.36 10.26
C THR A 63 27.64 -19.49 9.63
N GLY A 64 26.44 -19.17 9.16
CA GLY A 64 25.74 -20.03 8.21
C GLY A 64 24.77 -19.22 7.36
N ASP A 65 24.45 -19.79 6.21
CA ASP A 65 23.71 -19.12 5.15
C ASP A 65 22.27 -19.61 5.17
N PHE A 66 21.34 -18.69 5.33
CA PHE A 66 19.92 -18.94 5.16
C PHE A 66 19.52 -18.59 3.73
N ASP A 67 18.88 -19.52 3.03
CA ASP A 67 18.29 -19.33 1.72
C ASP A 67 16.76 -19.30 1.86
N PHE A 68 16.17 -18.15 1.58
CA PHE A 68 14.73 -17.88 1.67
C PHE A 68 13.93 -18.44 0.51
N ARG A 69 14.55 -18.80 -0.62
CA ARG A 69 13.88 -19.45 -1.75
C ARG A 69 13.63 -20.91 -1.44
N SER A 70 14.67 -21.60 -0.98
CA SER A 70 14.58 -23.03 -0.65
C SER A 70 14.12 -23.27 0.79
N MET A 71 14.04 -22.22 1.61
CA MET A 71 13.77 -22.31 3.05
C MET A 71 14.75 -23.26 3.74
N THR A 72 16.04 -23.08 3.45
CA THR A 72 17.11 -23.90 4.00
C THR A 72 18.18 -23.09 4.73
N PHE A 73 18.87 -23.75 5.64
CA PHE A 73 20.04 -23.24 6.33
C PHE A 73 21.23 -24.12 5.99
N ARG A 74 22.32 -23.53 5.50
CA ARG A 74 23.59 -24.19 5.26
C ARG A 74 24.58 -23.82 6.36
N SER A 75 25.02 -24.81 7.11
CA SER A 75 26.04 -24.59 8.14
C SER A 75 27.43 -24.44 7.53
N SER A 76 28.35 -23.90 8.33
CA SER A 76 29.79 -23.85 8.04
C SER A 76 30.41 -25.21 7.64
N LYS A 77 29.77 -26.32 8.04
CA LYS A 77 30.18 -27.69 7.69
C LYS A 77 29.46 -28.24 6.45
N MET A 78 28.84 -27.38 5.65
CA MET A 78 28.10 -27.73 4.43
C MET A 78 26.89 -28.65 4.65
N LYS A 79 26.42 -28.80 5.89
CA LYS A 79 25.16 -29.50 6.16
C LYS A 79 24.00 -28.57 5.88
N ILE A 80 22.96 -29.11 5.24
CA ILE A 80 21.74 -28.37 4.88
C ILE A 80 20.61 -28.82 5.80
N PHE A 81 19.91 -27.86 6.38
CA PHE A 81 18.77 -28.07 7.26
C PHE A 81 17.54 -27.35 6.71
N GLN A 82 16.35 -27.91 6.95
CA GLN A 82 15.10 -27.25 6.63
C GLN A 82 14.78 -26.17 7.66
N VAL A 83 14.25 -25.05 7.19
CA VAL A 83 13.90 -23.88 8.00
C VAL A 83 12.43 -23.56 7.78
N ARG A 84 11.75 -23.08 8.81
CA ARG A 84 10.40 -22.52 8.65
C ARG A 84 10.18 -21.28 9.51
N ARG A 85 9.32 -20.41 9.00
CA ARG A 85 8.76 -19.27 9.74
C ARG A 85 7.34 -19.61 10.19
N LEU A 86 7.18 -19.87 11.48
CA LEU A 86 5.85 -19.87 12.09
C LEU A 86 5.33 -18.44 12.16
N SER A 87 4.06 -18.26 11.81
CA SER A 87 3.44 -16.94 11.63
C SER A 87 2.08 -16.93 12.28
N THR A 88 1.66 -15.79 12.83
CA THR A 88 0.24 -15.57 13.14
C THR A 88 -0.61 -15.55 11.87
N PRO A 89 -1.93 -15.79 11.96
CA PRO A 89 -2.81 -15.72 10.79
C PRO A 89 -2.69 -14.38 10.07
N SER A 90 -2.95 -14.38 8.76
CA SER A 90 -2.88 -13.17 7.94
C SER A 90 -3.88 -12.12 8.42
N ASP A 91 -3.48 -10.84 8.40
CA ASP A 91 -4.32 -9.73 8.87
C ASP A 91 -5.53 -9.44 7.98
N ILE A 92 -5.55 -10.00 6.76
CA ILE A 92 -6.65 -9.87 5.82
C ILE A 92 -7.91 -10.64 6.25
N PHE A 93 -7.78 -11.61 7.17
CA PHE A 93 -8.89 -12.43 7.68
C PHE A 93 -9.29 -12.06 9.12
N ALA A 94 -8.36 -11.52 9.90
CA ALA A 94 -8.61 -11.08 11.26
C ALA A 94 -7.62 -9.98 11.64
N ASN A 95 -8.11 -8.86 12.16
CA ASN A 95 -7.27 -7.75 12.59
C ASN A 95 -7.23 -7.67 14.11
N MET A 96 -6.69 -8.72 14.73
CA MET A 96 -6.17 -8.60 16.09
C MET A 96 -4.75 -8.13 15.94
N GLY A 97 -4.30 -7.13 16.68
CA GLY A 97 -3.03 -6.47 16.40
C GLY A 97 -1.76 -7.34 16.35
N THR A 98 -1.89 -8.61 16.71
CA THR A 98 -0.94 -9.72 16.60
C THR A 98 -0.84 -10.38 15.21
N ASN A 99 -1.78 -10.18 14.28
CA ASN A 99 -1.80 -10.81 12.96
C ASN A 99 -0.63 -10.33 12.06
N THR A 100 -0.25 -11.17 11.09
CA THR A 100 0.85 -10.89 10.15
C THR A 100 0.30 -10.25 8.88
N ARG A 101 0.81 -9.07 8.52
CA ARG A 101 0.57 -8.47 7.20
C ARG A 101 1.55 -9.06 6.20
N TRP A 102 1.05 -9.65 5.13
CA TRP A 102 1.86 -10.17 4.02
C TRP A 102 1.81 -9.25 2.81
N LEU A 103 2.96 -9.05 2.18
CA LEU A 103 3.15 -8.22 1.01
C LEU A 103 3.70 -9.07 -0.13
N TRP A 104 3.18 -8.85 -1.33
CA TRP A 104 3.60 -9.55 -2.54
C TRP A 104 4.30 -8.62 -3.52
N PHE A 105 5.34 -9.13 -4.17
CA PHE A 105 6.19 -8.40 -5.10
C PHE A 105 6.40 -9.22 -6.38
N LEU A 106 6.67 -8.52 -7.48
CA LEU A 106 7.13 -9.13 -8.73
C LEU A 106 8.59 -8.79 -8.96
N GLU A 107 9.37 -9.80 -9.30
CA GLU A 107 10.76 -9.65 -9.69
C GLU A 107 10.97 -10.18 -11.11
N SER A 108 11.57 -9.36 -11.96
CA SER A 108 12.04 -9.78 -13.28
C SER A 108 13.48 -10.28 -13.18
N GLN A 109 13.94 -11.04 -14.17
CA GLN A 109 15.32 -11.51 -14.23
C GLN A 109 16.40 -10.41 -14.30
N TYR A 110 16.02 -9.13 -14.47
CA TYR A 110 16.93 -8.00 -14.61
C TYR A 110 16.65 -6.83 -13.64
N GLY A 111 15.70 -6.97 -12.70
CA GLY A 111 15.19 -5.81 -11.97
C GLY A 111 14.86 -6.09 -10.51
N SER A 112 14.87 -5.03 -9.71
CA SER A 112 14.51 -5.10 -8.29
C SER A 112 13.04 -5.50 -8.10
N PRO A 113 12.73 -6.23 -7.01
CA PRO A 113 11.35 -6.58 -6.66
C PRO A 113 10.46 -5.34 -6.57
N THR A 114 9.39 -5.35 -7.35
CA THR A 114 8.40 -4.27 -7.41
C THR A 114 7.17 -4.69 -6.64
N PHE A 115 6.74 -3.87 -5.68
CA PHE A 115 5.56 -4.16 -4.87
C PHE A 115 4.28 -4.21 -5.73
N LEU A 116 3.46 -5.25 -5.52
CA LEU A 116 2.20 -5.44 -6.24
C LEU A 116 1.10 -4.53 -5.67
N THR A 117 1.09 -3.30 -6.15
CA THR A 117 0.07 -2.29 -5.82
C THR A 117 -1.15 -2.29 -6.76
N HIS A 118 -1.03 -2.91 -7.95
CA HIS A 118 -2.05 -2.86 -9.01
C HIS A 118 -2.89 -4.13 -9.03
N GLY A 119 -4.22 -4.02 -9.10
CA GLY A 119 -5.18 -5.12 -9.16
C GLY A 119 -6.61 -4.60 -9.05
N GLU A 120 -7.60 -5.41 -9.43
CA GLU A 120 -9.00 -4.99 -9.49
C GLU A 120 -9.72 -4.92 -8.14
N THR A 121 -9.11 -4.32 -7.13
CA THR A 121 -9.91 -3.60 -6.14
C THR A 121 -9.24 -2.27 -5.87
N ASP A 122 -9.81 -1.29 -6.55
CA ASP A 122 -9.47 0.12 -6.50
C ASP A 122 -9.80 0.74 -5.14
N LYS A 123 -9.16 0.33 -4.04
CA LYS A 123 -9.12 1.10 -2.78
C LYS A 123 -7.96 0.81 -1.87
N PHE A 124 -7.31 1.88 -1.41
CA PHE A 124 -6.63 1.82 -0.14
C PHE A 124 -7.63 1.44 0.97
N TYR A 125 -7.28 0.36 1.65
CA TYR A 125 -8.03 -0.44 2.63
C TYR A 125 -8.85 -1.64 2.16
N GLN A 126 -9.02 -1.95 0.87
CA GLN A 126 -9.52 -3.27 0.49
C GLN A 126 -8.86 -3.79 -0.79
N LEU A 127 -7.88 -4.68 -0.59
CA LEU A 127 -7.31 -5.68 -1.49
C LEU A 127 -6.48 -5.22 -2.71
N ALA A 128 -5.37 -4.51 -2.52
CA ALA A 128 -4.30 -4.52 -3.53
C ALA A 128 -4.07 -5.97 -4.01
N LEU A 129 -3.69 -6.21 -5.28
CA LEU A 129 -3.48 -7.58 -5.80
C LEU A 129 -2.68 -8.47 -4.84
N SER A 130 -1.73 -7.90 -4.11
CA SER A 130 -1.07 -8.53 -2.97
C SER A 130 -2.01 -9.24 -1.98
N ASP A 131 -3.10 -8.63 -1.55
CA ASP A 131 -4.03 -9.25 -0.61
C ASP A 131 -4.95 -10.26 -1.31
N CYS A 132 -5.25 -10.09 -2.60
CA CYS A 132 -5.96 -11.10 -3.38
C CYS A 132 -5.11 -12.37 -3.49
N LEU A 133 -3.82 -12.22 -3.80
CA LEU A 133 -2.85 -13.32 -3.83
C LEU A 133 -2.72 -13.95 -2.44
N GLU A 134 -2.66 -13.14 -1.38
CA GLU A 134 -2.61 -13.65 -0.01
C GLU A 134 -3.88 -14.42 0.35
N ARG A 135 -5.06 -13.92 -0.02
CA ARG A 135 -6.34 -14.59 0.24
C ARG A 135 -6.42 -15.93 -0.47
N ALA A 136 -6.12 -15.93 -1.77
CA ALA A 136 -6.13 -17.11 -2.61
C ALA A 136 -5.17 -18.17 -2.07
N LEU A 137 -3.94 -17.78 -1.71
CA LEU A 137 -2.96 -18.68 -1.10
C LEU A 137 -3.48 -19.30 0.21
N GLN A 138 -4.07 -18.49 1.08
CA GLN A 138 -4.58 -18.95 2.38
C GLN A 138 -5.82 -19.85 2.24
N ASN A 139 -6.58 -19.69 1.16
CA ASN A 139 -7.70 -20.57 0.80
C ASN A 139 -7.26 -21.86 0.08
N GLY A 140 -5.97 -22.01 -0.23
CA GLY A 140 -5.44 -23.16 -0.96
C GLY A 140 -5.71 -23.12 -2.47
N GLU A 141 -5.95 -21.94 -3.03
CA GLU A 141 -6.08 -21.75 -4.47
C GLU A 141 -4.70 -21.89 -5.14
N SER A 142 -4.66 -22.48 -6.34
CA SER A 142 -3.43 -22.70 -7.08
C SER A 142 -3.01 -21.51 -7.95
N GLU A 143 -3.96 -20.65 -8.33
CA GLU A 143 -3.71 -19.50 -9.19
C GLU A 143 -4.71 -18.37 -8.96
N VAL A 144 -4.32 -17.15 -9.31
CA VAL A 144 -5.21 -15.98 -9.39
C VAL A 144 -5.22 -15.47 -10.84
N ARG A 145 -6.41 -15.42 -11.44
CA ARG A 145 -6.62 -14.81 -12.76
C ARG A 145 -7.23 -13.42 -12.62
N THR A 146 -6.63 -12.45 -13.26
CA THR A 146 -7.19 -11.09 -13.31
C THR A 146 -7.97 -10.87 -14.62
N ARG A 147 -8.87 -9.87 -14.68
CA ARG A 147 -9.71 -9.64 -15.85
C ARG A 147 -8.98 -9.34 -17.15
N ASN A 148 -7.73 -8.87 -17.10
CA ASN A 148 -6.92 -8.66 -18.29
C ASN A 148 -6.25 -9.94 -18.82
N GLY A 149 -6.54 -11.11 -18.22
CA GLY A 149 -6.00 -12.41 -18.60
C GLY A 149 -4.68 -12.79 -17.91
N ASN A 150 -4.10 -11.92 -17.08
CA ASN A 150 -2.90 -12.24 -16.32
C ASN A 150 -3.16 -13.39 -15.33
N ILE A 151 -2.25 -14.37 -15.30
CA ILE A 151 -2.31 -15.54 -14.41
C ILE A 151 -1.13 -15.50 -13.44
N TYR A 152 -1.44 -15.44 -12.15
CA TYR A 152 -0.49 -15.54 -11.06
C TYR A 152 -0.55 -16.96 -10.50
N ASP A 153 0.50 -17.74 -10.71
CA ASP A 153 0.63 -19.11 -10.22
C ASP A 153 1.16 -19.07 -8.77
N LEU A 154 0.34 -19.52 -7.83
CA LEU A 154 0.66 -19.53 -6.40
C LEU A 154 1.43 -20.79 -5.99
N VAL A 155 1.43 -21.83 -6.83
CA VAL A 155 2.18 -23.07 -6.58
C VAL A 155 3.64 -22.86 -6.97
N ASN A 156 3.86 -22.36 -8.18
CA ASN A 156 5.20 -22.11 -8.72
C ASN A 156 5.74 -20.71 -8.37
N MET A 157 4.94 -19.90 -7.64
CA MET A 157 5.28 -18.55 -7.22
C MET A 157 5.78 -17.69 -8.39
N ASN A 158 4.99 -17.64 -9.47
CA ASN A 158 5.34 -16.90 -10.66
C ASN A 158 4.15 -16.17 -11.29
N PHE A 159 4.46 -15.19 -12.13
CA PHE A 159 3.51 -14.54 -13.02
C PHE A 159 3.77 -15.02 -14.44
N MET A 160 2.83 -15.83 -14.94
CA MET A 160 3.01 -16.67 -16.12
C MET A 160 3.29 -15.90 -17.40
N GLN A 161 2.70 -14.70 -17.55
CA GLN A 161 2.73 -13.97 -18.82
C GLN A 161 4.12 -13.47 -19.22
N TYR A 162 4.99 -13.22 -18.23
CA TYR A 162 6.36 -12.73 -18.46
C TYR A 162 7.41 -13.54 -17.70
N GLY A 163 7.05 -14.68 -17.13
CA GLY A 163 7.96 -15.52 -16.34
C GLY A 163 8.57 -14.78 -15.14
N MET A 164 7.86 -13.81 -14.59
CA MET A 164 8.35 -13.03 -13.44
C MET A 164 8.13 -13.81 -12.15
N ARG A 165 9.04 -13.68 -11.19
CA ARG A 165 8.93 -14.35 -9.89
C ARG A 165 8.00 -13.58 -8.97
N LEU A 166 7.12 -14.30 -8.27
CA LEU A 166 6.35 -13.77 -7.14
C LEU A 166 7.14 -13.95 -5.85
N ILE A 167 7.27 -12.87 -5.10
CA ILE A 167 7.94 -12.87 -3.80
C ILE A 167 6.93 -12.46 -2.75
N ARG A 168 6.82 -13.25 -1.68
CA ARG A 168 5.90 -13.02 -0.57
C ARG A 168 6.69 -12.78 0.72
N ARG A 169 6.67 -11.56 1.24
CA ARG A 169 7.37 -11.17 2.49
C ARG A 169 6.42 -10.60 3.53
N PRO A 170 6.68 -10.79 4.83
CA PRO A 170 5.94 -10.10 5.87
C PRO A 170 6.30 -8.60 5.85
N ALA A 171 5.35 -7.73 6.15
CA ALA A 171 5.63 -6.30 6.28
C ALA A 171 6.58 -6.07 7.47
N LYS A 172 7.66 -5.30 7.24
CA LYS A 172 8.61 -4.91 8.29
C LYS A 172 7.90 -4.06 9.34
N ILE A 173 7.69 -4.61 10.53
CA ILE A 173 7.22 -3.85 11.69
C ILE A 173 8.46 -3.46 12.47
N LEU A 174 8.82 -2.17 12.47
CA LEU A 174 9.82 -1.64 13.39
C LEU A 174 9.35 -1.93 14.82
N SER A 175 10.18 -2.63 15.60
CA SER A 175 9.86 -3.18 16.93
C SER A 175 9.60 -2.13 18.01
N THR A 176 9.67 -0.83 17.70
CA THR A 176 9.30 0.25 18.61
C THR A 176 7.85 0.67 18.39
N GLN A 177 7.04 0.39 19.42
CA GLN A 177 5.66 0.81 19.68
C GLN A 177 4.59 -0.27 19.45
N MET A 178 4.63 -1.26 20.34
CA MET A 178 3.50 -2.10 20.67
C MET A 178 2.45 -1.30 21.47
N GLN A 179 1.42 -0.80 20.78
CA GLN A 179 0.06 -0.66 21.31
C GLN A 179 -0.92 -0.39 20.14
N ASP A 180 -1.98 -1.19 20.06
CA ASP A 180 -3.16 -1.00 19.21
C ASP A 180 -3.02 -1.08 17.68
N ASN A 181 -2.61 -2.25 17.17
CA ASN A 181 -2.93 -2.64 15.78
C ASN A 181 -4.43 -3.01 15.64
N LYS A 182 -5.28 -1.99 15.69
CA LYS A 182 -6.49 -1.88 14.85
C LYS A 182 -6.02 -1.27 13.51
N PRO A 183 -6.78 -1.37 12.39
CA PRO A 183 -6.42 -0.60 11.21
C PRO A 183 -6.27 0.86 11.64
N ILE A 184 -5.10 1.45 11.40
CA ILE A 184 -4.91 2.88 11.62
C ILE A 184 -5.78 3.54 10.54
N HIS A 185 -7.03 3.85 10.88
CA HIS A 185 -7.89 4.73 10.09
C HIS A 185 -7.03 5.94 9.70
N PHE A 186 -7.15 6.49 8.49
CA PHE A 186 -6.41 7.71 8.13
C PHE A 186 -6.54 8.80 9.22
N ARG A 187 -7.72 8.90 9.86
CA ARG A 187 -7.99 9.76 11.02
C ARG A 187 -7.12 9.50 12.27
N LYS A 188 -6.60 8.29 12.47
CA LYS A 188 -5.68 7.93 13.56
C LYS A 188 -4.23 8.32 13.29
N LEU A 189 -3.89 8.66 12.04
CA LEU A 189 -2.60 9.30 11.74
C LEU A 189 -2.59 10.74 12.25
N TRP A 190 -3.76 11.31 12.58
CA TRP A 190 -3.85 12.73 12.87
C TRP A 190 -3.28 13.07 14.24
N ASN A 191 -2.66 14.24 14.33
CA ASN A 191 -2.31 14.83 15.61
C ASN A 191 -3.60 15.22 16.35
N GLU A 192 -3.68 14.93 17.65
CA GLU A 192 -4.88 15.20 18.46
C GLU A 192 -5.15 16.71 18.65
N THR A 193 -4.12 17.54 18.48
CA THR A 193 -4.17 18.98 18.70
C THR A 193 -4.09 19.73 17.36
N ILE A 194 -5.25 20.12 16.85
CA ILE A 194 -5.33 21.19 15.84
C ILE A 194 -5.35 22.50 16.64
N SER A 195 -4.18 23.11 16.85
CA SER A 195 -4.08 24.35 17.61
C SER A 195 -4.79 25.49 16.86
N ASN A 196 -5.99 25.84 17.32
CA ASN A 196 -6.76 27.06 16.99
C ASN A 196 -7.13 27.29 15.51
N GLY A 197 -7.14 26.26 14.65
CA GLY A 197 -7.50 26.38 13.23
C GLY A 197 -8.51 25.32 12.74
N VAL A 198 -9.09 25.53 11.55
CA VAL A 198 -10.01 24.59 10.86
C VAL A 198 -9.27 23.36 10.32
N PHE A 199 -7.98 23.51 10.02
CA PHE A 199 -7.12 22.46 9.50
C PHE A 199 -5.71 22.54 10.10
N SER A 200 -4.94 21.45 9.96
CA SER A 200 -3.50 21.41 10.20
C SER A 200 -2.78 20.68 9.06
N VAL A 201 -1.52 21.03 8.84
CA VAL A 201 -0.68 20.47 7.78
C VAL A 201 0.65 20.06 8.39
N ASP A 202 0.86 18.76 8.51
CA ASP A 202 1.99 18.20 9.24
C ASP A 202 3.00 17.61 8.26
N GLN A 203 4.26 18.02 8.37
CA GLN A 203 5.32 17.43 7.55
C GLN A 203 5.56 15.98 7.98
N ILE A 204 5.49 15.05 7.02
CA ILE A 204 5.73 13.64 7.26
C ILE A 204 7.23 13.38 7.31
N ALA A 205 7.66 12.63 8.34
CA ALA A 205 9.04 12.25 8.52
C ALA A 205 9.51 11.36 7.36
N VAL A 206 10.62 11.75 6.71
CA VAL A 206 11.25 10.98 5.63
C VAL A 206 11.59 9.58 6.14
N GLY A 207 11.26 8.55 5.34
CA GLY A 207 11.51 7.15 5.68
C GLY A 207 10.49 6.52 6.65
N SER A 208 9.52 7.28 7.17
CA SER A 208 8.38 6.69 7.90
C SER A 208 7.52 5.81 6.98
N ASN A 209 6.72 4.92 7.55
CA ASN A 209 5.80 4.07 6.79
C ASN A 209 4.82 4.89 5.93
N GLU A 210 4.35 6.02 6.46
CA GLU A 210 3.46 6.95 5.75
C GLU A 210 4.18 7.65 4.60
N TYR A 211 5.44 8.07 4.80
CA TYR A 211 6.25 8.64 3.73
C TYR A 211 6.49 7.64 2.60
N ILE A 212 6.96 6.43 2.94
CA ILE A 212 7.25 5.37 1.96
C ILE A 212 5.97 5.02 1.19
N PHE A 213 4.83 5.01 1.87
CA PHE A 213 3.54 4.79 1.24
C PHE A 213 3.21 5.82 0.15
N VAL A 214 3.29 7.12 0.48
CA VAL A 214 3.00 8.21 -0.48
C VAL A 214 4.06 8.26 -1.59
N ASP A 215 5.34 8.09 -1.24
CA ASP A 215 6.45 8.06 -2.20
C ASP A 215 6.28 6.92 -3.23
N ASN A 216 5.91 5.72 -2.78
CA ASN A 216 5.65 4.58 -3.67
C ASN A 216 4.50 4.85 -4.65
N ILE A 217 3.37 5.39 -4.17
CA ILE A 217 2.24 5.75 -5.06
C ILE A 217 2.70 6.78 -6.09
N PHE A 218 3.38 7.84 -5.67
CA PHE A 218 3.87 8.89 -6.56
C PHE A 218 4.82 8.34 -7.63
N ARG A 219 5.85 7.59 -7.20
CA ARG A 219 6.89 7.05 -8.08
C ARG A 219 6.42 5.96 -9.03
N THR A 220 5.31 5.30 -8.71
CA THR A 220 4.71 4.27 -9.58
C THR A 220 4.47 4.78 -11.00
N THR A 221 4.08 6.06 -11.14
CA THR A 221 3.75 6.64 -12.45
C THR A 221 4.62 7.83 -12.81
N LEU A 222 5.38 8.40 -11.87
CA LEU A 222 6.31 9.50 -12.09
C LEU A 222 7.64 9.22 -11.38
N SER A 223 8.50 8.45 -12.03
CA SER A 223 9.84 8.09 -11.53
C SER A 223 10.90 9.13 -11.92
N GLY A 224 12.07 9.08 -11.29
CA GLY A 224 13.20 9.95 -11.62
C GLY A 224 13.10 11.40 -11.12
N ILE A 225 12.05 11.75 -10.37
CA ILE A 225 11.87 13.07 -9.75
C ILE A 225 12.22 13.02 -8.25
N SER A 226 12.85 14.08 -7.75
CA SER A 226 13.14 14.23 -6.31
C SER A 226 11.92 14.76 -5.56
N ILE A 227 11.49 14.05 -4.52
CA ILE A 227 10.48 14.56 -3.59
C ILE A 227 11.21 15.33 -2.49
N HIS A 228 10.82 16.58 -2.28
CA HIS A 228 11.40 17.44 -1.26
C HIS A 228 10.72 17.24 0.09
N LYS A 229 9.39 17.31 0.10
CA LYS A 229 8.58 17.25 1.33
C LYS A 229 7.22 16.63 1.03
N ILE A 230 6.71 15.88 1.98
CA ILE A 230 5.34 15.38 1.99
C ILE A 230 4.67 15.94 3.24
N PHE A 231 3.49 16.50 3.07
CA PHE A 231 2.68 16.98 4.18
C PHE A 231 1.36 16.22 4.22
N ARG A 232 0.94 15.76 5.41
CA ARG A 232 -0.41 15.26 5.64
C ARG A 232 -1.32 16.43 5.97
N ILE A 233 -2.50 16.41 5.35
CA ILE A 233 -3.54 17.42 5.54
C ILE A 233 -4.59 16.85 6.49
N GLN A 234 -4.92 17.60 7.53
CA GLN A 234 -5.85 17.21 8.59
C GLN A 234 -6.93 18.28 8.72
N ASN A 235 -8.09 18.05 8.12
CA ASN A 235 -9.26 18.93 8.24
C ASN A 235 -10.48 18.10 8.62
N SER A 236 -10.94 18.22 9.87
CA SER A 236 -12.00 17.36 10.42
C SER A 236 -13.32 17.53 9.70
N PHE A 237 -13.65 18.74 9.26
CA PHE A 237 -14.92 19.03 8.59
C PHE A 237 -14.95 18.37 7.21
N LEU A 238 -13.90 18.56 6.40
CA LEU A 238 -13.79 17.91 5.09
C LEU A 238 -13.77 16.39 5.22
N TRP A 239 -13.11 15.86 6.26
CA TRP A 239 -13.09 14.42 6.52
C TRP A 239 -14.48 13.88 6.87
N ASP A 240 -15.23 14.59 7.71
CA ASP A 240 -16.55 14.15 8.15
C ASP A 240 -17.56 14.21 6.99
N ASP A 241 -17.50 15.24 6.14
CA ASP A 241 -18.30 15.32 4.90
C ASP A 241 -17.99 14.16 3.96
N TYR A 242 -16.70 13.88 3.74
CA TYR A 242 -16.24 12.76 2.93
C TYR A 242 -16.71 11.40 3.47
N GLN A 243 -16.60 11.18 4.78
CA GLN A 243 -17.07 9.95 5.41
C GLN A 243 -18.59 9.82 5.38
N LEU A 244 -19.32 10.92 5.50
CA LEU A 244 -20.78 10.95 5.38
C LEU A 244 -21.21 10.57 3.96
N LYS A 245 -20.57 11.15 2.93
CA LYS A 245 -20.80 10.80 1.53
C LYS A 245 -20.50 9.33 1.25
N LYS A 246 -19.37 8.82 1.75
CA LYS A 246 -19.01 7.41 1.67
C LYS A 246 -20.09 6.50 2.25
N LYS A 247 -20.58 6.80 3.46
CA LYS A 247 -21.68 6.04 4.11
C LYS A 247 -22.96 6.08 3.26
N LYS A 248 -23.33 7.25 2.73
CA LYS A 248 -24.49 7.42 1.85
C LYS A 248 -24.38 6.58 0.59
N MET A 249 -23.22 6.57 -0.07
CA MET A 249 -23.00 5.75 -1.27
C MET A 249 -23.07 4.24 -0.96
N VAL A 250 -22.49 3.77 0.15
CA VAL A 250 -22.62 2.36 0.57
C VAL A 250 -24.09 1.97 0.74
N HIS A 251 -24.87 2.84 1.38
CA HIS A 251 -26.30 2.61 1.55
C HIS A 251 -27.02 2.52 0.20
N LEU A 252 -26.77 3.46 -0.72
CA LEU A 252 -27.34 3.44 -2.08
C LEU A 252 -26.90 2.21 -2.89
N PHE A 253 -25.70 1.69 -2.62
CA PHE A 253 -25.16 0.48 -3.22
C PHE A 253 -25.60 -0.79 -2.47
N LYS A 254 -26.59 -0.71 -1.57
CA LYS A 254 -27.15 -1.84 -0.83
C LYS A 254 -26.09 -2.63 -0.05
N GLY A 255 -25.09 -1.92 0.47
CA GLY A 255 -23.99 -2.52 1.22
C GLY A 255 -22.79 -2.97 0.37
N ASP A 256 -22.85 -2.85 -0.96
CA ASP A 256 -21.71 -3.17 -1.82
C ASP A 256 -20.62 -2.09 -1.73
N VAL A 257 -19.68 -2.31 -0.81
CA VAL A 257 -18.52 -1.44 -0.59
C VAL A 257 -17.51 -1.48 -1.74
N GLN A 258 -17.49 -2.54 -2.57
CA GLN A 258 -16.57 -2.67 -3.70
C GLN A 258 -16.96 -1.73 -4.82
N ARG A 259 -18.27 -1.51 -5.01
CA ARG A 259 -18.79 -0.58 -6.02
C ARG A 259 -18.34 0.87 -5.82
N LEU A 260 -17.99 1.26 -4.59
CA LEU A 260 -17.52 2.61 -4.30
C LEU A 260 -16.19 3.01 -5.00
N LYS A 261 -15.30 2.06 -5.33
CA LYS A 261 -13.99 2.31 -6.00
C LYS A 261 -13.23 3.59 -5.57
N GLU A 262 -12.83 3.69 -4.30
CA GLU A 262 -12.15 4.85 -3.68
C GLU A 262 -10.65 4.78 -3.85
N GLN A 263 -10.10 5.62 -4.69
CA GLN A 263 -8.69 5.52 -4.99
C GLN A 263 -7.95 6.69 -4.39
N TYR A 264 -6.66 6.49 -4.11
CA TYR A 264 -5.77 7.62 -4.04
C TYR A 264 -5.52 8.13 -5.45
N MET A 265 -5.84 9.40 -5.70
CA MET A 265 -5.67 10.05 -6.98
C MET A 265 -4.94 11.37 -6.84
N PHE A 266 -4.25 11.75 -7.90
CA PHE A 266 -3.45 12.95 -7.96
C PHE A 266 -4.23 14.14 -8.52
N HIS A 267 -3.91 15.32 -8.02
CA HIS A 267 -4.37 16.61 -8.54
C HIS A 267 -3.20 17.58 -8.58
N GLY A 268 -2.76 17.96 -9.79
CA GLY A 268 -1.69 18.95 -9.98
C GLY A 268 -2.21 20.36 -9.70
N THR A 269 -1.48 21.14 -8.92
CA THR A 269 -1.87 22.52 -8.58
C THR A 269 -0.64 23.42 -8.39
N LYS A 270 -0.84 24.63 -7.89
CA LYS A 270 0.22 25.58 -7.53
C LYS A 270 0.24 25.81 -6.02
N ALA A 271 1.44 26.02 -5.47
CA ALA A 271 1.61 26.23 -4.04
C ALA A 271 0.77 27.40 -3.49
N SER A 272 0.57 28.45 -4.30
CA SER A 272 -0.14 29.68 -3.89
C SER A 272 -1.64 29.50 -3.59
N VAL A 273 -2.24 28.35 -3.89
CA VAL A 273 -3.67 28.08 -3.62
C VAL A 273 -3.88 27.03 -2.55
N LEU A 274 -2.81 26.45 -2.01
CA LEU A 274 -2.89 25.32 -1.09
C LEU A 274 -3.61 25.67 0.21
N ASP A 275 -3.36 26.83 0.82
CA ASP A 275 -4.05 27.24 2.05
C ASP A 275 -5.58 27.27 1.88
N LYS A 276 -6.05 27.77 0.72
CA LYS A 276 -7.48 27.76 0.38
C LYS A 276 -8.01 26.34 0.21
N ILE A 277 -7.22 25.44 -0.37
CA ILE A 277 -7.61 24.03 -0.54
C ILE A 277 -7.65 23.31 0.81
N TYR A 278 -6.70 23.59 1.70
CA TYR A 278 -6.67 23.00 3.03
C TYR A 278 -7.85 23.46 3.89
N GLU A 279 -8.27 24.71 3.73
CA GLU A 279 -9.41 25.30 4.43
C GLU A 279 -10.76 24.84 3.85
N GLY A 280 -10.95 24.99 2.53
CA GLY A 280 -12.25 24.90 1.86
C GLY A 280 -12.36 23.82 0.78
N ASN A 281 -11.40 22.90 0.69
CA ASN A 281 -11.30 21.87 -0.35
C ASN A 281 -11.00 22.43 -1.76
N LEU A 282 -10.91 21.53 -2.75
CA LEU A 282 -10.77 21.88 -4.16
C LEU A 282 -12.08 22.46 -4.71
N ASP A 283 -12.03 23.69 -5.23
CA ASP A 283 -13.16 24.35 -5.87
C ASP A 283 -12.87 24.59 -7.36
N TRP A 284 -13.48 23.79 -8.22
CA TRP A 284 -13.31 23.90 -9.68
C TRP A 284 -13.82 25.22 -10.25
N ARG A 285 -14.73 25.92 -9.56
CA ARG A 285 -15.29 27.21 -10.00
C ARG A 285 -14.27 28.34 -9.92
N LEU A 286 -13.27 28.20 -9.05
CA LEU A 286 -12.22 29.21 -8.86
C LEU A 286 -11.06 29.07 -9.86
N TYR A 287 -10.89 27.89 -10.48
CA TYR A 287 -9.68 27.56 -11.24
C TYR A 287 -9.95 27.00 -12.65
N GLY A 288 -11.22 26.90 -13.07
CA GLY A 288 -11.69 26.30 -14.33
C GLY A 288 -11.44 27.06 -15.63
N THR A 289 -10.41 27.91 -15.73
CA THR A 289 -10.11 28.67 -16.96
C THR A 289 -8.85 28.20 -17.70
N ASN A 290 -7.98 27.42 -17.05
CA ASN A 290 -6.75 26.93 -17.67
C ASN A 290 -6.91 25.49 -18.11
N VAL A 291 -7.14 25.30 -19.42
CA VAL A 291 -7.38 24.04 -20.13
C VAL A 291 -8.82 23.52 -19.93
N GLY A 292 -9.62 23.62 -21.01
CA GLY A 292 -11.07 23.48 -20.97
C GLY A 292 -11.54 22.20 -20.27
N CYS A 293 -12.67 22.30 -19.56
CA CYS A 293 -13.37 21.22 -18.89
C CYS A 293 -13.85 20.12 -19.87
N VAL A 294 -12.95 19.38 -20.54
CA VAL A 294 -13.27 18.48 -21.67
C VAL A 294 -14.24 17.36 -21.28
N TYR A 295 -14.14 16.85 -20.06
CA TYR A 295 -14.89 15.68 -19.59
C TYR A 295 -15.97 16.05 -18.55
N GLY A 296 -16.21 17.35 -18.34
CA GLY A 296 -17.22 17.84 -17.41
C GLY A 296 -16.73 19.04 -16.60
N ARG A 297 -17.67 19.86 -16.13
CA ARG A 297 -17.42 21.01 -15.26
C ARG A 297 -17.38 20.55 -13.80
N GLY A 298 -16.19 20.15 -13.37
CA GLY A 298 -15.94 19.63 -12.03
C GLY A 298 -14.46 19.59 -11.70
N THR A 299 -14.12 18.97 -10.57
CA THR A 299 -12.74 18.82 -10.09
C THR A 299 -12.09 17.60 -10.75
N TYR A 300 -10.92 17.81 -11.35
CA TYR A 300 -10.20 16.80 -12.12
C TYR A 300 -9.16 16.07 -11.25
N PHE A 301 -9.12 14.75 -11.39
CA PHE A 301 -8.15 13.87 -10.75
C PHE A 301 -7.55 12.90 -11.77
N SER A 302 -6.40 12.33 -11.44
CA SER A 302 -5.79 11.24 -12.20
C SER A 302 -5.27 10.15 -11.29
N ASN A 303 -5.42 8.89 -11.68
CA ASN A 303 -4.74 7.76 -11.06
C ASN A 303 -3.22 7.71 -11.39
N GLN A 304 -2.71 8.67 -12.18
CA GLN A 304 -1.30 8.76 -12.55
C GLN A 304 -0.72 10.13 -12.19
N ALA A 305 0.36 10.14 -11.41
CA ALA A 305 1.11 11.34 -11.05
C ALA A 305 1.64 12.07 -12.29
N ARG A 306 2.11 11.35 -13.32
CA ARG A 306 2.60 11.94 -14.58
C ARG A 306 1.57 12.81 -15.30
N VAL A 307 0.29 12.44 -15.23
CA VAL A 307 -0.79 13.21 -15.89
C VAL A 307 -1.00 14.50 -15.11
N SER A 308 -1.12 14.40 -13.78
CA SER A 308 -1.27 15.55 -12.89
C SER A 308 -0.04 16.46 -12.86
N HIS A 309 1.17 15.95 -13.13
CA HIS A 309 2.39 16.75 -13.25
C HIS A 309 2.29 17.83 -14.32
N GLY A 310 1.60 17.56 -15.44
CA GLY A 310 1.36 18.54 -16.50
C GLY A 310 0.52 19.73 -16.06
N TYR A 311 -0.24 19.59 -14.96
CA TYR A 311 -1.08 20.64 -14.37
C TYR A 311 -0.45 21.27 -13.13
N ALA A 312 0.61 20.67 -12.57
CA ALA A 312 1.38 21.23 -11.48
C ALA A 312 2.29 22.37 -11.99
N SER A 313 2.23 23.51 -11.30
CA SER A 313 2.99 24.71 -11.68
C SER A 313 3.68 25.36 -10.48
N GLY A 314 4.73 26.13 -10.76
CA GLY A 314 5.64 26.69 -9.76
C GLY A 314 6.93 25.88 -9.61
N SER A 315 7.84 26.39 -8.80
CA SER A 315 9.08 25.72 -8.39
C SER A 315 9.31 26.01 -6.89
N PRO A 316 9.30 24.99 -6.01
CA PRO A 316 9.01 23.58 -6.30
C PRO A 316 7.57 23.36 -6.80
N LYS A 317 7.36 22.29 -7.58
CA LYS A 317 6.03 21.85 -8.00
C LYS A 317 5.29 21.20 -6.84
N VAL A 318 3.95 21.25 -6.89
CA VAL A 318 3.09 20.59 -5.91
C VAL A 318 2.02 19.75 -6.59
N ILE A 319 1.82 18.55 -6.08
CA ILE A 319 0.70 17.68 -6.41
C ILE A 319 -0.01 17.28 -5.12
N LEU A 320 -1.33 17.29 -5.14
CA LEU A 320 -2.14 16.74 -4.06
C LEU A 320 -2.38 15.25 -4.33
N LEU A 321 -2.34 14.45 -3.27
CA LEU A 321 -2.82 13.07 -3.27
C LEU A 321 -4.11 13.03 -2.45
N ALA A 322 -5.25 12.82 -3.12
CA ALA A 322 -6.58 12.82 -2.53
C ALA A 322 -7.16 11.41 -2.48
N MET A 323 -7.97 11.10 -1.46
CA MET A 323 -8.86 9.94 -1.48
C MET A 323 -10.12 10.33 -2.24
N VAL A 324 -10.51 9.59 -3.28
CA VAL A 324 -11.60 9.96 -4.20
C VAL A 324 -12.59 8.82 -4.36
N LEU A 325 -13.87 9.03 -4.08
CA LEU A 325 -14.96 8.06 -4.29
C LEU A 325 -15.36 7.99 -5.77
N VAL A 326 -14.86 7.02 -6.54
CA VAL A 326 -15.13 6.94 -7.98
C VAL A 326 -16.53 6.42 -8.30
N GLY A 327 -16.99 5.37 -7.62
CA GLY A 327 -18.31 4.78 -7.89
C GLY A 327 -18.49 4.24 -9.32
N ASP A 328 -19.69 4.40 -9.86
CA ASP A 328 -20.00 4.10 -11.26
C ASP A 328 -19.51 5.26 -12.15
N ALA A 329 -18.80 4.92 -13.23
CA ALA A 329 -18.24 5.91 -14.15
C ALA A 329 -18.81 5.79 -15.57
N CYS A 330 -18.90 6.92 -16.27
CA CYS A 330 -19.23 6.99 -17.70
C CYS A 330 -18.32 7.99 -18.43
N VAL A 331 -18.31 7.98 -19.76
CA VAL A 331 -17.51 8.94 -20.55
C VAL A 331 -18.09 10.35 -20.40
N GLY A 332 -17.24 11.30 -20.04
CA GLY A 332 -17.61 12.70 -19.84
C GLY A 332 -17.60 13.54 -21.12
N ASN A 333 -18.23 14.72 -21.06
CA ASN A 333 -18.08 15.76 -22.09
C ASN A 333 -18.18 17.17 -21.48
N LYS A 334 -17.76 18.17 -22.27
CA LYS A 334 -17.63 19.55 -21.82
C LYS A 334 -18.92 20.26 -21.40
N SER A 335 -20.07 19.76 -21.81
CA SER A 335 -21.37 20.33 -21.42
C SER A 335 -21.95 19.75 -20.14
N MET A 336 -21.33 18.73 -19.55
CA MET A 336 -21.84 18.08 -18.34
C MET A 336 -21.51 18.89 -17.09
N ASP A 337 -22.54 19.41 -16.43
CA ASP A 337 -22.50 19.91 -15.04
C ASP A 337 -22.71 18.82 -14.01
N TYR A 338 -23.23 17.68 -14.46
CA TYR A 338 -23.58 16.56 -13.62
C TYR A 338 -23.57 15.27 -14.46
N PRO A 339 -23.19 14.12 -13.90
CA PRO A 339 -23.20 12.86 -14.65
C PRO A 339 -24.63 12.46 -15.08
N PRO A 340 -24.80 11.79 -16.24
CA PRO A 340 -26.11 11.33 -16.71
C PRO A 340 -26.66 10.18 -15.85
N LYS A 341 -27.92 9.81 -16.07
CA LYS A 341 -28.51 8.61 -15.46
C LYS A 341 -27.91 7.34 -16.07
N ASN A 342 -27.52 6.40 -15.20
CA ASN A 342 -27.12 5.05 -15.53
C ASN A 342 -28.36 4.19 -15.83
N PRO A 343 -28.54 3.70 -17.08
CA PRO A 343 -29.71 2.92 -17.46
C PRO A 343 -29.86 1.61 -16.69
N ALA A 344 -28.76 1.01 -16.22
CA ALA A 344 -28.78 -0.27 -15.53
C ALA A 344 -29.27 -0.15 -14.08
N THR A 345 -29.06 1.01 -13.44
CA THR A 345 -29.34 1.20 -12.01
C THR A 345 -30.41 2.26 -11.76
N ASN A 346 -30.81 3.02 -12.78
CA ASN A 346 -31.70 4.18 -12.71
C ASN A 346 -31.24 5.28 -11.74
N MET A 347 -29.97 5.24 -11.33
CA MET A 347 -29.28 6.27 -10.54
C MET A 347 -28.35 7.05 -11.45
N HIS A 348 -27.91 8.24 -11.04
CA HIS A 348 -26.85 8.93 -11.78
C HIS A 348 -25.52 8.18 -11.66
N TYR A 349 -24.67 8.27 -12.69
CA TYR A 349 -23.26 7.93 -12.52
C TYR A 349 -22.64 8.83 -11.44
N ASP A 350 -21.58 8.34 -10.81
CA ASP A 350 -20.89 9.07 -9.74
C ASP A 350 -19.71 9.89 -10.29
N THR A 351 -19.09 9.44 -11.39
CA THR A 351 -17.88 10.04 -11.96
C THR A 351 -17.95 10.06 -13.48
N THR A 352 -17.40 11.09 -14.10
CA THR A 352 -17.12 11.07 -15.55
C THR A 352 -15.63 10.87 -15.81
N VAL A 353 -15.30 10.15 -16.89
CA VAL A 353 -13.92 9.78 -17.24
C VAL A 353 -13.62 10.07 -18.71
N ASN A 354 -12.34 10.07 -19.07
CA ASN A 354 -11.91 10.19 -20.46
C ASN A 354 -12.14 8.90 -21.28
N SER A 355 -12.09 7.73 -20.65
CA SER A 355 -12.33 6.43 -21.27
C SER A 355 -12.81 5.42 -20.21
N THR A 356 -13.78 4.58 -20.53
CA THR A 356 -14.28 3.54 -19.60
C THR A 356 -13.43 2.27 -19.58
N SER A 357 -12.62 2.02 -20.62
CA SER A 357 -11.75 0.83 -20.69
C SER A 357 -10.43 1.02 -19.93
N ASN A 358 -9.86 2.22 -19.98
CA ASN A 358 -8.64 2.58 -19.29
C ASN A 358 -8.67 4.07 -18.89
N PRO A 359 -9.38 4.42 -17.81
CA PRO A 359 -9.50 5.80 -17.36
C PRO A 359 -8.19 6.32 -16.79
N THR A 360 -7.84 7.55 -17.17
CA THR A 360 -6.67 8.28 -16.64
C THR A 360 -7.04 9.66 -16.11
N ILE A 361 -8.24 10.15 -16.44
CA ILE A 361 -8.83 11.39 -15.95
C ILE A 361 -10.19 11.06 -15.36
N PHE A 362 -10.45 11.58 -14.19
CA PHE A 362 -11.69 11.40 -13.43
C PHE A 362 -12.20 12.77 -12.99
N VAL A 363 -13.47 13.07 -13.25
CA VAL A 363 -14.09 14.34 -12.89
C VAL A 363 -15.16 14.11 -11.83
N LYS A 364 -15.00 14.80 -10.70
CA LYS A 364 -15.93 14.80 -9.57
C LYS A 364 -16.67 16.13 -9.49
N TYR A 365 -17.92 16.07 -9.06
CA TYR A 365 -18.83 17.21 -9.18
C TYR A 365 -19.23 17.80 -7.82
N ASN A 366 -19.04 17.05 -6.73
CA ASN A 366 -19.31 17.51 -5.38
C ASN A 366 -18.07 17.37 -4.50
N ASP A 367 -17.89 18.34 -3.60
CA ASP A 367 -16.69 18.48 -2.77
C ASP A 367 -16.62 17.41 -1.65
N ASP A 368 -17.75 16.76 -1.34
CA ASP A 368 -17.85 15.65 -0.37
C ASP A 368 -17.40 14.30 -0.95
N GLU A 369 -17.05 14.24 -2.24
CA GLU A 369 -16.66 12.99 -2.91
C GLU A 369 -15.15 12.71 -2.86
N TYR A 370 -14.38 13.64 -2.30
CA TYR A 370 -12.94 13.53 -2.17
C TYR A 370 -12.41 14.24 -0.93
N TYR A 371 -11.27 13.76 -0.45
CA TYR A 371 -10.53 14.35 0.66
C TYR A 371 -9.06 14.54 0.28
N PRO A 372 -8.51 15.76 0.26
CA PRO A 372 -7.09 15.99 0.01
C PRO A 372 -6.28 15.47 1.19
N ALA A 373 -5.59 14.34 1.01
CA ALA A 373 -4.92 13.62 2.08
C ALA A 373 -3.48 14.08 2.30
N TYR A 374 -2.76 14.34 1.21
CA TYR A 374 -1.37 14.76 1.25
C TYR A 374 -1.07 15.85 0.21
N ALA A 375 -0.10 16.70 0.51
CA ALA A 375 0.57 17.58 -0.43
C ALA A 375 2.03 17.14 -0.61
N VAL A 376 2.42 16.84 -1.85
CA VAL A 376 3.76 16.38 -2.20
C VAL A 376 4.46 17.50 -2.97
N TYR A 377 5.56 17.99 -2.41
CA TYR A 377 6.43 18.99 -3.00
C TYR A 377 7.63 18.30 -3.65
N TYR A 378 7.92 18.65 -4.91
CA TYR A 378 8.94 17.98 -5.72
C TYR A 378 9.48 18.93 -6.81
N ASP A 379 10.48 18.48 -7.57
CA ASP A 379 11.11 19.25 -8.66
C ASP A 379 10.18 19.59 -9.86
#